data_AF-A0A949H827-F1
#
_entry.id   AF-A0A949H827-F1
#
_cell.length_a   1.000
_cell.length_b   1.000
_cell.length_c   1.000
_cell.angle_alpha   90.00
_cell.angle_beta   90.00
_cell.angle_gamma   90.00
#
_symmetry.space_group_name_H-M   'P 1'
#
loop_
_entity.id
_entity.type
_entity.pdbx_description
1 polymer ?
#
loop_
_entity_poly.entity_id
_entity_poly.type
_entity_poly.pdbx_seq_one_letter_code
_entity_poly.pdbx_strand_id
1 'polypeptide(L)'
;MTGVNRIKLHVELPGRQPEEARVLPGLTAMQFISAILAEFRNDIEHLSDVPARYQLVPSDGPALDDDRPLGDQVREGLVRLVERRPQLPAGTAAPARPCYLRDLASGTVYPILWLPALIGRSDASLPNNELIAVDLAGAPAGRRVSRRHVRLADVGGQLAITRAPESYANPVQLRRANGTVEDVVERPVVARHGDVLVLPHSQIELKVLLPA
;
A
#
# COMPACT_ATOMS: atom_id res chain seq x y z
N MET A 1 -9.58 4.48 42.92
CA MET A 1 -9.10 4.32 41.53
C MET A 1 -9.89 5.30 40.68
N THR A 2 -9.32 6.47 40.40
CA THR A 2 -9.91 7.48 39.52
C THR A 2 -9.90 6.94 38.10
N GLY A 3 -11.07 6.81 37.48
CA GLY A 3 -11.19 6.34 36.10
C GLY A 3 -10.41 7.27 35.18
N VAL A 4 -9.48 6.73 34.40
CA VAL A 4 -8.79 7.51 33.37
C VAL A 4 -9.84 7.99 32.37
N ASN A 5 -10.04 9.31 32.29
CA ASN A 5 -11.01 9.89 31.37
C ASN A 5 -10.54 9.61 29.93
N ARG A 6 -11.25 8.69 29.24
CA ARG A 6 -10.93 8.32 27.86
C ARG A 6 -11.56 9.32 26.91
N ILE A 7 -10.86 9.61 25.83
CA ILE A 7 -11.38 10.43 24.73
C ILE A 7 -12.25 9.53 23.86
N LYS A 8 -13.42 10.05 23.47
CA LYS A 8 -14.31 9.39 22.52
C LYS A 8 -14.02 9.94 21.12
N LEU A 9 -13.54 9.08 20.23
CA LEU A 9 -13.35 9.39 18.81
C LEU A 9 -14.27 8.52 17.97
N HIS A 10 -14.72 9.03 16.84
CA HIS A 10 -15.24 8.23 15.74
C HIS A 10 -14.14 8.12 14.69
N VAL A 11 -13.76 6.91 14.31
CA VAL A 11 -12.68 6.66 13.35
C VAL A 11 -13.29 6.23 12.03
N GLU A 12 -13.11 7.06 11.00
CA GLU A 12 -13.45 6.70 9.63
C GLU A 12 -12.30 5.90 9.02
N LEU A 13 -12.63 4.69 8.57
CA LEU A 13 -11.72 3.79 7.87
C LEU A 13 -12.11 3.70 6.39
N PRO A 14 -11.16 3.43 5.47
CA PRO A 14 -11.46 3.29 4.05
C PRO A 14 -12.60 2.30 3.79
N GLY A 15 -13.66 2.77 3.13
CA GLY A 15 -14.80 1.95 2.71
C GLY A 15 -15.71 1.47 3.85
N ARG A 16 -15.63 2.08 5.05
CA ARG A 16 -16.46 1.71 6.21
C ARG A 16 -17.18 2.93 6.80
N GLN A 17 -18.21 2.65 7.59
CA GLN A 17 -18.85 3.65 8.44
C GLN A 17 -17.92 4.01 9.62
N PRO A 18 -17.98 5.24 10.16
CA PRO A 18 -17.18 5.62 11.32
C PRO A 18 -17.45 4.72 12.53
N GLU A 19 -16.38 4.20 13.14
CA GLU A 19 -16.47 3.32 14.32
C GLU A 19 -16.09 4.07 15.60
N GLU A 20 -16.82 3.85 16.71
CA GLU A 20 -16.49 4.51 17.99
C GLU A 20 -15.25 3.87 18.62
N ALA A 21 -14.27 4.69 18.98
CA ALA A 21 -13.09 4.31 19.74
C ALA A 21 -12.99 5.11 21.04
N ARG A 22 -12.70 4.41 22.14
CA ARG A 22 -12.40 5.03 23.44
C ARG A 22 -10.91 4.93 23.75
N VAL A 23 -10.20 6.01 23.49
CA VAL A 23 -8.73 6.06 23.53
C VAL A 23 -8.20 6.71 24.79
N LEU A 24 -7.00 6.31 25.21
CA LEU A 24 -6.30 6.96 26.31
C LEU A 24 -5.78 8.33 25.84
N PRO A 25 -5.93 9.40 26.63
CA PRO A 25 -5.48 10.73 26.23
C PRO A 25 -3.96 10.82 26.06
N GLY A 26 -3.20 10.02 26.81
CA GLY A 26 -1.74 9.97 26.74
C GLY A 26 -1.17 9.17 25.56
N LEU A 27 -2.02 8.50 24.78
CA LEU A 27 -1.60 7.72 23.62
C LEU A 27 -1.27 8.67 22.46
N THR A 28 -0.19 8.42 21.72
CA THR A 28 0.15 9.27 20.56
C THR A 28 -0.67 8.88 19.33
N ALA A 29 -0.72 9.75 18.31
CA ALA A 29 -1.42 9.42 17.06
C ALA A 29 -0.80 8.18 16.37
N MET A 30 0.53 8.05 16.37
CA MET A 30 1.23 6.88 15.82
C MET A 30 0.86 5.57 16.53
N GLN A 31 0.77 5.61 17.86
CA GLN A 31 0.33 4.47 18.66
C GLN A 31 -1.13 4.11 18.37
N PHE A 32 -1.99 5.11 18.13
CA PHE A 32 -3.40 4.86 17.81
C PHE A 32 -3.55 4.22 16.43
N ILE A 33 -2.84 4.75 15.44
CA ILE A 33 -2.77 4.17 14.11
C ILE A 33 -2.33 2.72 14.21
N SER A 34 -1.28 2.43 14.99
CA SER A 34 -0.80 1.06 15.19
C SER A 34 -1.90 0.13 15.75
N ALA A 35 -2.69 0.61 16.70
CA ALA A 35 -3.81 -0.14 17.27
C ALA A 35 -4.93 -0.36 16.24
N ILE A 36 -5.30 0.67 15.48
CA ILE A 36 -6.30 0.59 14.40
C ILE A 36 -5.85 -0.46 13.36
N LEU A 37 -4.60 -0.40 12.90
CA LEU A 37 -4.11 -1.34 11.89
C LEU A 37 -4.07 -2.78 12.43
N ALA A 38 -3.72 -2.99 13.71
CA ALA A 38 -3.73 -4.31 14.32
C ALA A 38 -5.14 -4.92 14.37
N GLU A 39 -6.17 -4.09 14.58
CA GLU A 39 -7.57 -4.50 14.64
C GLU A 39 -8.14 -4.77 13.24
N PHE A 40 -7.96 -3.86 12.29
CA PHE A 40 -8.73 -3.87 11.04
C PHE A 40 -8.00 -4.43 9.81
N ARG A 41 -6.70 -4.72 9.88
CA ARG A 41 -5.92 -5.21 8.70
C ARG A 41 -6.44 -6.51 8.07
N ASN A 42 -7.15 -7.33 8.85
CA ASN A 42 -7.74 -8.57 8.35
C ASN A 42 -9.10 -8.33 7.67
N ASP A 43 -9.78 -7.23 8.00
CA ASP A 43 -11.10 -6.89 7.46
C ASP A 43 -10.99 -5.98 6.22
N ILE A 44 -9.93 -5.19 6.13
CA ILE A 44 -9.69 -4.27 5.01
C ILE A 44 -8.43 -4.72 4.25
N GLU A 45 -8.63 -5.35 3.09
CA GLU A 45 -7.53 -6.04 2.39
C GLU A 45 -6.35 -5.12 2.01
N HIS A 46 -6.58 -3.83 1.82
CA HIS A 46 -5.54 -2.90 1.39
C HIS A 46 -4.88 -2.14 2.56
N LEU A 47 -5.25 -2.41 3.82
CA LEU A 47 -4.52 -1.86 4.96
C LEU A 47 -3.15 -2.53 5.11
N SER A 48 -2.11 -1.68 5.15
CA SER A 48 -0.75 -2.07 5.49
C SER A 48 -0.58 -2.11 6.99
N ASP A 49 0.32 -2.97 7.45
CA ASP A 49 0.76 -3.09 8.85
C ASP A 49 1.83 -2.06 9.26
N VAL A 50 2.15 -1.08 8.40
CA VAL A 50 3.18 -0.06 8.64
C VAL A 50 2.51 1.25 9.06
N PRO A 51 2.51 1.60 10.36
CA PRO A 51 1.80 2.79 10.87
C PRO A 51 2.25 4.10 10.24
N ALA A 52 3.56 4.24 9.99
CA ALA A 52 4.15 5.43 9.38
C ALA A 52 3.67 5.74 7.96
N ARG A 53 2.89 4.85 7.33
CA ARG A 53 2.23 5.11 6.03
C ARG A 53 0.91 5.84 6.18
N TYR A 54 0.40 5.98 7.39
CA TYR A 54 -0.88 6.59 7.67
C TYR A 54 -0.72 7.83 8.53
N GLN A 55 -1.77 8.63 8.55
CA GLN A 55 -1.95 9.74 9.46
C GLN A 55 -3.42 9.85 9.84
N LEU A 56 -3.68 10.43 11.01
CA LEU A 56 -5.04 10.75 11.45
C LEU A 56 -5.34 12.20 11.10
N VAL A 57 -6.45 12.41 10.41
CA VAL A 57 -6.91 13.75 10.01
C VAL A 57 -8.29 14.00 10.62
N PRO A 58 -8.43 14.94 11.56
CA PRO A 58 -9.73 15.41 12.02
C PRO A 58 -10.58 15.92 10.86
N SER A 59 -11.90 15.92 10.99
CA SER A 59 -12.81 16.45 9.96
C SER A 59 -12.49 17.90 9.58
N ASP A 60 -12.16 18.73 10.58
CA ASP A 60 -12.09 20.19 10.45
C ASP A 60 -10.67 20.75 10.65
N GLY A 61 -9.63 19.95 10.44
CA GLY A 61 -8.27 20.36 10.80
C GLY A 61 -7.14 19.69 10.03
N PRO A 62 -5.90 20.12 10.29
CA PRO A 62 -4.72 19.46 9.76
C PRO A 62 -4.54 18.08 10.38
N ALA A 63 -3.67 17.27 9.77
CA ALA A 63 -3.28 15.98 10.34
C ALA A 63 -2.75 16.15 11.77
N LEU A 64 -3.07 15.17 12.62
CA LEU A 64 -2.51 15.07 13.96
C LEU A 64 -1.00 14.82 13.89
N ASP A 65 -0.28 15.36 14.85
CA ASP A 65 1.14 15.11 15.08
C ASP A 65 1.31 13.70 15.66
N ASP A 66 2.17 12.91 15.00
CA ASP A 66 2.38 11.48 15.26
C ASP A 66 2.91 11.20 16.67
N ASP A 67 3.71 12.13 17.21
CA ASP A 67 4.48 11.95 18.44
C ASP A 67 3.85 12.65 19.65
N ARG A 68 2.83 13.49 19.42
CA ARG A 68 2.13 14.20 20.50
C ARG A 68 0.97 13.37 21.06
N PRO A 69 0.69 13.44 22.38
CA PRO A 69 -0.47 12.80 22.97
C PRO A 69 -1.79 13.25 22.32
N LEU A 70 -2.72 12.33 22.08
CA LEU A 70 -4.01 12.61 21.46
C LEU A 70 -4.82 13.65 22.24
N GLY A 71 -4.80 13.58 23.58
CA GLY A 71 -5.56 14.51 24.43
C GLY A 71 -5.13 15.97 24.35
N ASP A 72 -3.92 16.23 23.85
CA ASP A 72 -3.40 17.58 23.63
C ASP A 72 -3.77 18.13 22.24
N GLN A 73 -4.34 17.29 21.37
CA GLN A 73 -4.60 17.60 19.96
C GLN A 73 -6.09 17.50 19.60
N VAL A 74 -6.80 16.55 20.19
CA VAL A 74 -8.21 16.29 19.94
C VAL A 74 -8.90 15.91 21.25
N ARG A 75 -10.10 16.48 21.49
CA ARG A 75 -10.88 16.18 22.71
C ARG A 75 -12.00 15.18 22.48
N GLU A 76 -12.64 15.24 21.33
CA GLU A 76 -13.64 14.31 20.82
C GLU A 76 -13.89 14.60 19.34
N GLY A 77 -14.59 13.71 18.65
CA GLY A 77 -15.08 13.95 17.29
C GLY A 77 -14.62 12.90 16.28
N LEU A 78 -14.74 13.24 15.00
CA LEU A 78 -14.42 12.35 13.88
C LEU A 78 -12.97 12.55 13.44
N VAL A 79 -12.24 11.45 13.33
CA VAL A 79 -10.90 11.38 12.75
C VAL A 79 -10.90 10.37 11.61
N ARG A 80 -10.19 10.68 10.54
CA ARG A 80 -10.07 9.81 9.37
C ARG A 80 -8.67 9.22 9.33
N LEU A 81 -8.58 7.91 9.16
CA LEU A 81 -7.30 7.26 8.84
C LEU A 81 -7.04 7.43 7.34
N VAL A 82 -5.99 8.18 7.00
CA VAL A 82 -5.65 8.42 5.59
C VAL A 82 -4.21 8.03 5.31
N GLU A 83 -3.94 7.55 4.11
CA GLU A 83 -2.59 7.26 3.65
C GLU A 83 -1.80 8.56 3.43
N ARG A 84 -0.54 8.56 3.88
CA ARG A 84 0.42 9.61 3.58
C ARG A 84 0.82 9.49 2.11
N ARG A 85 0.74 10.61 1.39
CA ARG A 85 1.15 10.69 -0.01
C ARG A 85 2.56 11.30 -0.10
N PRO A 86 3.57 10.56 -0.55
CA PRO A 86 4.88 11.12 -0.80
C PRO A 86 4.84 12.06 -2.01
N GLN A 87 5.90 12.84 -2.20
CA GLN A 87 6.10 13.58 -3.43
C GLN A 87 6.19 12.60 -4.62
N LEU A 88 5.44 12.90 -5.69
CA LEU A 88 5.44 12.08 -6.89
C LEU A 88 6.79 12.18 -7.62
N PRO A 89 7.36 11.06 -8.07
CA PRO A 89 8.52 11.08 -8.96
C PRO A 89 8.25 11.85 -10.26
N ALA A 90 9.31 12.43 -10.84
CA ALA A 90 9.20 13.16 -12.10
C ALA A 90 8.63 12.29 -13.23
N GLY A 91 7.72 12.85 -14.03
CA GLY A 91 7.08 12.13 -15.15
C GLY A 91 6.03 11.09 -14.73
N THR A 92 5.60 11.11 -13.46
CA THR A 92 4.53 10.24 -12.95
C THR A 92 3.29 11.04 -12.56
N ALA A 93 2.17 10.35 -12.46
CA ALA A 93 0.90 10.86 -11.94
C ALA A 93 0.34 9.89 -10.91
N ALA A 94 -0.53 10.38 -10.03
CA ALA A 94 -1.32 9.49 -9.18
C ALA A 94 -2.19 8.58 -10.07
N PRO A 95 -2.39 7.29 -9.70
CA PRO A 95 -3.31 6.42 -10.42
C PRO A 95 -4.73 6.99 -10.46
N ALA A 96 -5.49 6.69 -11.52
CA ALA A 96 -6.89 7.13 -11.65
C ALA A 96 -7.80 6.60 -10.54
N ARG A 97 -7.43 5.46 -9.94
CA ARG A 97 -8.12 4.83 -8.80
C ARG A 97 -7.08 4.23 -7.85
N PRO A 98 -7.36 4.13 -6.54
CA PRO A 98 -6.46 3.47 -5.61
C PRO A 98 -6.13 2.05 -6.07
N CYS A 99 -4.85 1.69 -6.00
CA CYS A 99 -4.39 0.36 -6.35
C CYS A 99 -3.24 -0.09 -5.45
N TYR A 100 -3.25 -1.36 -5.11
CA TYR A 100 -2.30 -1.95 -4.17
C TYR A 100 -1.87 -3.32 -4.67
N LEU A 101 -0.70 -3.75 -4.20
CA LEU A 101 -0.20 -5.09 -4.35
C LEU A 101 0.02 -5.70 -2.97
N ARG A 102 -0.44 -6.91 -2.72
CA ARG A 102 -0.19 -7.63 -1.46
C ARG A 102 0.72 -8.82 -1.73
N ASP A 103 1.88 -8.86 -1.09
CA ASP A 103 2.70 -10.06 -1.06
C ASP A 103 1.98 -11.15 -0.27
N LEU A 104 1.67 -12.26 -0.92
CA LEU A 104 0.93 -13.38 -0.34
C LEU A 104 1.73 -14.15 0.72
N ALA A 105 3.06 -14.09 0.67
CA ALA A 105 3.90 -14.78 1.64
C ALA A 105 4.03 -14.00 2.96
N SER A 106 4.28 -12.68 2.87
CA SER A 106 4.48 -11.83 4.05
C SER A 106 3.20 -11.14 4.54
N GLY A 107 2.18 -11.02 3.69
CA GLY A 107 1.01 -10.17 3.93
C GLY A 107 1.27 -8.68 3.72
N THR A 108 2.51 -8.27 3.42
CA THR A 108 2.85 -6.85 3.21
C THR A 108 2.05 -6.28 2.04
N VAL A 109 1.35 -5.17 2.31
CA VAL A 109 0.64 -4.41 1.29
C VAL A 109 1.51 -3.26 0.80
N TYR A 110 1.60 -3.08 -0.52
CA TYR A 110 2.31 -2.01 -1.19
C TYR A 110 1.29 -1.11 -1.89
N PRO A 111 1.06 0.11 -1.40
CA PRO A 111 0.25 1.08 -2.13
C PRO A 111 1.00 1.53 -3.39
N ILE A 112 0.33 1.53 -4.52
CA ILE A 112 0.86 2.06 -5.77
C ILE A 112 0.41 3.51 -5.86
N LEU A 113 1.26 4.42 -5.40
CA LEU A 113 0.90 5.83 -5.24
C LEU A 113 1.15 6.68 -6.49
N TRP A 114 1.86 6.13 -7.47
CA TRP A 114 2.16 6.77 -8.74
C TRP A 114 2.21 5.76 -9.90
N LEU A 115 1.98 6.26 -11.11
CA LEU A 115 2.17 5.54 -12.37
C LEU A 115 2.82 6.48 -13.41
N PRO A 116 3.70 5.98 -14.29
CA PRO A 116 4.20 4.61 -14.32
C PRO A 116 5.07 4.28 -13.10
N ALA A 117 5.06 3.02 -12.69
CA ALA A 117 5.84 2.53 -11.55
C ALA A 117 6.57 1.23 -11.90
N LEU A 118 7.53 0.86 -11.06
CA LEU A 118 8.35 -0.32 -11.21
C LEU A 118 8.25 -1.22 -9.98
N ILE A 119 8.27 -2.53 -10.24
CA ILE A 119 8.50 -3.57 -9.24
C ILE A 119 9.87 -4.15 -9.53
N GLY A 120 10.71 -4.29 -8.51
CA GLY A 120 12.06 -4.81 -8.69
C GLY A 120 12.89 -4.68 -7.44
N ARG A 121 14.16 -4.34 -7.60
CA ARG A 121 15.09 -4.10 -6.50
C ARG A 121 15.74 -2.75 -6.71
N SER A 122 15.78 -1.95 -5.66
CA SER A 122 16.59 -0.73 -5.65
C SER A 122 18.07 -1.06 -5.88
N ASP A 123 18.76 -0.19 -6.64
CA ASP A 123 20.20 -0.29 -6.89
C ASP A 123 20.73 1.12 -7.13
N ALA A 124 21.58 1.62 -6.21
CA ALA A 124 22.12 2.97 -6.25
C ALA A 124 22.88 3.31 -7.55
N SER A 125 23.35 2.29 -8.28
CA SER A 125 24.05 2.46 -9.56
C SER A 125 23.14 2.61 -10.78
N LEU A 126 21.83 2.41 -10.62
CA LEU A 126 20.85 2.48 -11.71
C LEU A 126 19.98 3.73 -11.64
N PRO A 127 19.61 4.30 -12.81
CA PRO A 127 18.64 5.39 -12.87
C PRO A 127 17.23 4.90 -12.47
N ASN A 128 16.33 5.84 -12.20
CA ASN A 128 14.90 5.58 -11.98
C ASN A 128 14.59 4.72 -10.74
N ASN A 129 15.42 4.78 -9.69
CA ASN A 129 15.11 4.12 -8.41
C ASN A 129 13.85 4.73 -7.76
N GLU A 130 13.65 6.02 -7.96
CA GLU A 130 12.47 6.77 -7.53
C GLU A 130 11.17 6.23 -8.15
N LEU A 131 11.23 5.50 -9.27
CA LEU A 131 10.06 4.88 -9.88
C LEU A 131 9.70 3.52 -9.26
N ILE A 132 10.54 2.94 -8.40
CA ILE A 132 10.27 1.66 -7.74
C ILE A 132 9.21 1.86 -6.66
N ALA A 133 7.98 1.42 -6.94
CA ALA A 133 6.88 1.45 -5.98
C ALA A 133 6.87 0.20 -5.08
N VAL A 134 7.43 -0.91 -5.57
CA VAL A 134 7.56 -2.17 -4.81
C VAL A 134 9.02 -2.61 -4.86
N ASP A 135 9.74 -2.32 -3.78
CA ASP A 135 11.12 -2.75 -3.60
C ASP A 135 11.18 -4.11 -2.91
N LEU A 136 11.64 -5.12 -3.66
CA LEU A 136 11.78 -6.49 -3.23
C LEU A 136 13.23 -6.81 -2.83
N ALA A 137 14.12 -5.83 -2.70
CA ALA A 137 15.50 -6.04 -2.27
C ALA A 137 15.61 -6.75 -0.90
N GLY A 138 14.70 -6.42 0.03
CA GLY A 138 14.64 -7.00 1.37
C GLY A 138 13.85 -8.32 1.47
N ALA A 139 13.17 -8.76 0.40
CA ALA A 139 12.42 -10.01 0.43
C ALA A 139 13.37 -11.23 0.49
N PRO A 140 13.01 -12.34 1.18
CA PRO A 140 13.88 -13.52 1.30
C PRO A 140 14.38 -14.08 -0.05
N ALA A 141 13.52 -14.11 -1.07
CA ALA A 141 13.85 -14.51 -2.43
C ALA A 141 14.15 -13.33 -3.37
N GLY A 142 14.28 -12.13 -2.80
CA GLY A 142 14.43 -10.86 -3.50
C GLY A 142 15.57 -10.87 -4.50
N ARG A 143 16.72 -11.48 -4.17
CA ARG A 143 17.91 -11.53 -5.05
C ARG A 143 17.67 -12.17 -6.43
N ARG A 144 16.60 -12.96 -6.59
CA ARG A 144 16.20 -13.58 -7.87
C ARG A 144 15.30 -12.68 -8.71
N VAL A 145 14.85 -11.56 -8.14
CA VAL A 145 14.12 -10.51 -8.85
C VAL A 145 15.12 -9.55 -9.49
N SER A 146 14.89 -9.24 -10.76
CA SER A 146 15.64 -8.21 -11.46
C SER A 146 15.47 -6.84 -10.79
N ARG A 147 16.46 -5.96 -10.99
CA ARG A 147 16.40 -4.58 -10.47
C ARG A 147 15.21 -3.79 -11.03
N ARG A 148 14.84 -4.04 -12.29
CA ARG A 148 13.61 -3.57 -12.92
C ARG A 148 12.90 -4.79 -13.50
N HIS A 149 11.86 -5.26 -12.84
CA HIS A 149 11.24 -6.55 -13.15
C HIS A 149 9.92 -6.41 -13.89
N VAL A 150 9.04 -5.58 -13.34
CA VAL A 150 7.72 -5.33 -13.89
C VAL A 150 7.52 -3.83 -13.97
N ARG A 151 6.89 -3.39 -15.04
CA ARG A 151 6.39 -2.03 -15.20
C ARG A 151 4.88 -2.03 -15.01
N LEU A 152 4.43 -1.10 -14.20
CA LEU A 152 3.03 -0.76 -13.99
C LEU A 152 2.74 0.54 -14.73
N ALA A 153 1.61 0.61 -15.41
CA ALA A 153 1.16 1.81 -16.11
C ALA A 153 -0.37 1.96 -15.98
N ASP A 154 -0.85 3.19 -16.16
CA ASP A 154 -2.25 3.45 -16.40
C ASP A 154 -2.52 3.37 -17.90
N VAL A 155 -3.43 2.49 -18.32
CA VAL A 155 -3.90 2.38 -19.70
C VAL A 155 -5.42 2.52 -19.68
N GLY A 156 -5.91 3.71 -19.99
CA GLY A 156 -7.36 3.99 -20.02
C GLY A 156 -8.04 3.90 -18.65
N GLY A 157 -7.38 4.35 -17.58
CA GLY A 157 -7.87 4.29 -16.20
C GLY A 157 -7.72 2.91 -15.55
N GLN A 158 -7.03 1.98 -16.21
CA GLN A 158 -6.82 0.62 -15.75
C GLN A 158 -5.34 0.35 -15.48
N LEU A 159 -5.07 -0.37 -14.39
CA LEU A 159 -3.72 -0.82 -14.07
C LEU A 159 -3.29 -1.87 -15.08
N ALA A 160 -2.28 -1.56 -15.88
CA ALA A 160 -1.67 -2.47 -16.82
C ALA A 160 -0.28 -2.90 -16.33
N ILE A 161 0.05 -4.16 -16.59
CA ILE A 161 1.29 -4.82 -16.19
C ILE A 161 2.04 -5.23 -17.46
N THR A 162 3.32 -4.87 -17.52
CA THR A 162 4.24 -5.33 -18.57
C THR A 162 5.53 -5.82 -17.95
N ARG A 163 6.16 -6.85 -18.52
CA ARG A 163 7.51 -7.23 -18.11
C ARG A 163 8.49 -6.15 -18.52
N ALA A 164 9.36 -5.75 -17.59
CA ALA A 164 10.38 -4.77 -17.90
C ALA A 164 11.41 -5.36 -18.89
N PRO A 165 11.88 -4.60 -19.90
CA PRO A 165 12.83 -5.09 -20.89
C PRO A 165 14.10 -5.71 -20.29
N GLU A 166 14.58 -5.16 -19.17
CA GLU A 166 15.77 -5.63 -18.45
C GLU A 166 15.58 -7.01 -17.79
N SER A 167 14.36 -7.53 -17.80
CA SER A 167 13.98 -8.83 -17.21
C SER A 167 13.67 -9.89 -18.24
N TYR A 168 14.19 -9.79 -19.46
CA TYR A 168 13.92 -10.76 -20.52
C TYR A 168 14.16 -12.23 -20.10
N ALA A 169 15.20 -12.49 -19.29
CA ALA A 169 15.53 -13.82 -18.78
C ALA A 169 14.69 -14.27 -17.57
N ASN A 170 13.90 -13.38 -16.96
CA ASN A 170 13.06 -13.70 -15.82
C ASN A 170 11.57 -13.54 -16.20
N PRO A 171 10.80 -14.65 -16.24
CA PRO A 171 9.40 -14.59 -16.63
C PRO A 171 8.57 -13.83 -15.59
N VAL A 172 7.47 -13.27 -16.07
CA VAL A 172 6.44 -12.63 -15.26
C VAL A 172 5.12 -13.27 -15.69
N GLN A 173 4.33 -13.73 -14.74
CA GLN A 173 3.05 -14.37 -15.01
C GLN A 173 1.94 -13.63 -14.29
N LEU A 174 0.76 -13.59 -14.89
CA LEU A 174 -0.45 -13.11 -14.24
C LEU A 174 -1.41 -14.30 -14.08
N ARG A 175 -1.60 -14.72 -12.84
CA ARG A 175 -2.60 -15.72 -12.48
C ARG A 175 -3.90 -15.00 -12.18
N ARG A 176 -4.90 -15.21 -13.03
CA ARG A 176 -6.24 -14.63 -12.90
C ARG A 176 -6.98 -15.20 -11.71
N ALA A 177 -7.96 -14.45 -11.20
CA ALA A 177 -8.81 -14.91 -10.10
C ALA A 177 -9.57 -16.22 -10.40
N ASN A 178 -9.79 -16.55 -11.68
CA ASN A 178 -10.40 -17.82 -12.11
C ASN A 178 -9.40 -18.99 -12.22
N GLY A 179 -8.12 -18.78 -11.89
CA GLY A 179 -7.06 -19.77 -11.95
C GLY A 179 -6.29 -19.84 -13.27
N THR A 180 -6.72 -19.14 -14.33
CA THR A 180 -5.96 -19.10 -15.59
C THR A 180 -4.64 -18.36 -15.40
N VAL A 181 -3.56 -18.88 -15.99
CA VAL A 181 -2.23 -18.24 -15.97
C VAL A 181 -1.89 -17.77 -17.37
N GLU A 182 -1.46 -16.52 -17.50
CA GLU A 182 -0.91 -15.97 -18.74
C GLU A 182 0.50 -15.41 -18.51
N ASP A 183 1.37 -15.55 -19.51
CA ASP A 183 2.68 -14.93 -19.48
C ASP A 183 2.58 -13.45 -19.82
N VAL A 184 3.13 -12.61 -18.95
CA VAL A 184 3.27 -11.18 -19.18
C VAL A 184 4.58 -10.97 -19.94
N VAL A 185 4.45 -10.74 -21.24
CA VAL A 185 5.57 -10.49 -22.16
C VAL A 185 5.69 -8.99 -22.44
N GLU A 186 5.83 -8.58 -23.70
CA GLU A 186 6.03 -7.19 -24.10
C GLU A 186 4.72 -6.38 -24.17
N ARG A 187 3.58 -7.04 -24.38
CA ARG A 187 2.29 -6.34 -24.43
C ARG A 187 1.75 -6.12 -23.01
N PRO A 188 1.25 -4.92 -22.69
CA PRO A 188 0.60 -4.68 -21.41
C PRO A 188 -0.63 -5.58 -21.24
N VAL A 189 -0.73 -6.19 -20.07
CA VAL A 189 -1.87 -6.99 -19.63
C VAL A 189 -2.60 -6.20 -18.55
N VAL A 190 -3.91 -5.96 -18.74
CA VAL A 190 -4.73 -5.28 -17.74
C VAL A 190 -4.93 -6.19 -16.54
N ALA A 191 -4.58 -5.69 -15.35
CA ALA A 191 -4.80 -6.36 -14.08
C ALA A 191 -6.18 -6.04 -13.49
N ARG A 192 -6.78 -7.04 -12.86
CA ARG A 192 -8.07 -6.94 -12.16
C ARG A 192 -7.89 -7.23 -10.68
N HIS A 193 -8.86 -6.80 -9.88
CA HIS A 193 -8.88 -7.14 -8.47
C HIS A 193 -8.88 -8.67 -8.30
N GLY A 194 -8.01 -9.17 -7.41
CA GLY A 194 -7.86 -10.60 -7.15
C GLY A 194 -6.89 -11.34 -8.07
N ASP A 195 -6.44 -10.73 -9.17
CA ASP A 195 -5.35 -11.30 -9.97
C ASP A 195 -4.05 -11.35 -9.14
N VAL A 196 -3.17 -12.29 -9.45
CA VAL A 196 -1.90 -12.50 -8.76
C VAL A 196 -0.76 -12.41 -9.76
N LEU A 197 0.10 -11.41 -9.58
CA LEU A 197 1.35 -11.27 -10.31
C LEU A 197 2.38 -12.24 -9.71
N VAL A 198 2.80 -13.23 -10.50
CA VAL A 198 3.74 -14.27 -10.08
C VAL A 198 5.11 -14.01 -10.73
N LEU A 199 6.15 -14.06 -9.90
CA LEU A 199 7.56 -13.98 -10.32
C LEU A 199 8.19 -15.38 -10.15
N PRO A 200 8.14 -16.27 -11.16
CA PRO A 200 8.36 -17.71 -10.96
C PRO A 200 9.72 -18.08 -10.38
N HIS A 201 10.79 -17.37 -10.77
CA HIS A 201 12.14 -17.66 -10.29
C HIS A 201 12.34 -17.33 -8.80
N SER A 202 11.63 -16.31 -8.29
CA SER A 202 11.67 -15.93 -6.87
C SER A 202 10.50 -16.53 -6.07
N GLN A 203 9.48 -17.09 -6.74
CA GLN A 203 8.22 -17.55 -6.14
C GLN A 203 7.49 -16.45 -5.36
N ILE A 204 7.76 -15.18 -5.68
CA ILE A 204 7.04 -14.05 -5.10
C ILE A 204 5.70 -13.93 -5.82
N GLU A 205 4.63 -13.82 -5.04
CA GLU A 205 3.26 -13.68 -5.54
C GLU A 205 2.63 -12.41 -4.96
N LEU A 206 2.24 -11.49 -5.84
CA LEU A 206 1.67 -10.19 -5.48
C LEU A 206 0.20 -10.14 -5.94
N LYS A 207 -0.75 -10.24 -4.99
CA LYS A 207 -2.19 -10.10 -5.26
C LYS A 207 -2.54 -8.64 -5.54
N VAL A 208 -3.27 -8.39 -6.61
CA VAL A 208 -3.75 -7.07 -7.03
C VAL A 208 -5.01 -6.70 -6.25
N LEU A 209 -4.98 -5.56 -5.56
CA LEU A 209 -6.12 -5.03 -4.81
C LEU A 209 -6.55 -3.70 -5.43
N LEU A 210 -7.81 -3.62 -5.85
CA LEU A 210 -8.41 -2.44 -6.46
C LEU A 210 -9.72 -2.19 -5.70
N PRO A 211 -9.69 -1.45 -4.57
CA PRO A 211 -10.89 -1.14 -3.83
C PRO A 211 -11.87 -0.35 -4.71
N ALA A 212 -13.16 -0.53 -4.42
CA ALA A 212 -14.26 0.11 -5.14
C ALA A 212 -14.27 1.64 -4.96
#